data_AF-A0A6V7Q0V2-F1
#
_entry.id   AF-A0A6V7Q0V2-F1
#
_cell.length_a   1.000
_cell.length_b   1.000
_cell.length_c   1.000
_cell.angle_alpha   90.00
_cell.angle_beta   90.00
_cell.angle_gamma   90.00
#
_symmetry.space_group_name_H-M   'P 1'
#
loop_
_entity.id
_entity.type
_entity.pdbx_description
1 polymer ?
#
loop_
_entity_poly.entity_id
_entity_poly.type
_entity_poly.pdbx_seq_one_letter_code
_entity_poly.pdbx_strand_id
1 'polypeptide(L)'
;MPRLYAMVQKVISLKPFKIRMSFLNSKTNIELGPINWVASGFSKTCGDFRVGRYEITETINMFSHRVRWEKGRRGVVRIVPKKGDTWALYRNWSSDWNELTPDDVIYKYEMVEVLEDFDEENGVTVTPLVKVAGFKTVFHRHMDPKEIRRIPKEELFRFSHQVPSHLLTGDEGRNAPKGCHELDPAATPVDLLKVITEVEEEVVMANAET
;
A
#
# COMPACT_ATOMS: atom_id res chain seq x y z
N MET A 1 2.83 -5.03 8.66
CA MET A 1 2.65 -4.16 7.48
C MET A 1 3.98 -4.00 6.72
N PRO A 2 4.05 -4.42 5.45
CA PRO A 2 5.29 -4.43 4.67
C PRO A 2 5.66 -3.03 4.14
N ARG A 3 6.36 -2.22 4.95
CA ARG A 3 6.80 -0.86 4.56
C ARG A 3 8.27 -0.77 4.12
N LEU A 4 8.98 -1.89 4.11
CA LEU A 4 10.38 -1.98 3.75
C LEU A 4 10.54 -2.74 2.44
N TYR A 5 11.41 -2.26 1.57
CA TYR A 5 11.71 -2.91 0.31
C TYR A 5 13.12 -3.45 0.28
N ALA A 6 13.28 -4.58 -0.41
CA ALA A 6 14.58 -5.17 -0.68
C ALA A 6 14.67 -5.56 -2.17
N MET A 7 15.84 -5.34 -2.75
CA MET A 7 16.17 -5.82 -4.09
C MET A 7 16.88 -7.16 -3.98
N VAL A 8 16.21 -8.23 -4.40
CA VAL A 8 16.83 -9.55 -4.54
C VAL A 8 17.74 -9.52 -5.77
N GLN A 9 19.04 -9.67 -5.56
CA GLN A 9 20.06 -9.59 -6.61
C GLN A 9 20.36 -10.95 -7.21
N LYS A 10 20.39 -12.00 -6.38
CA LYS A 10 20.76 -13.35 -6.80
C LYS A 10 20.20 -14.40 -5.84
N VAL A 11 19.64 -15.47 -6.39
CA VAL A 11 19.42 -16.72 -5.65
C VAL A 11 20.72 -17.50 -5.62
N ILE A 12 21.26 -17.76 -4.42
CA ILE A 12 22.53 -18.46 -4.23
C ILE A 12 22.28 -19.97 -4.15
N SER A 13 21.29 -20.39 -3.37
CA SER A 13 20.86 -21.78 -3.24
C SER A 13 19.39 -21.84 -2.85
N LEU A 14 18.71 -22.91 -3.25
CA LEU A 14 17.34 -23.22 -2.80
C LEU A 14 17.34 -24.18 -1.61
N LYS A 15 18.40 -24.98 -1.41
CA LYS A 15 18.54 -25.97 -0.33
C LYS A 15 20.00 -26.05 0.15
N PRO A 16 20.34 -25.54 1.34
CA PRO A 16 19.53 -24.62 2.15
C PRO A 16 19.22 -23.32 1.38
N PHE A 17 18.09 -22.68 1.68
CA PHE A 17 17.70 -21.44 1.02
C PHE A 17 18.70 -20.32 1.34
N LYS A 18 19.24 -19.68 0.31
CA LYS A 18 20.20 -18.57 0.42
C LYS A 18 20.00 -17.61 -0.73
N ILE A 19 19.86 -16.34 -0.42
CA ILE A 19 19.78 -15.28 -1.43
C ILE A 19 20.68 -14.12 -1.06
N ARG A 20 21.17 -13.41 -2.08
CA ARG A 20 21.79 -12.11 -1.94
C ARG A 20 20.75 -11.04 -2.23
N MET A 21 20.57 -10.10 -1.31
CA MET A 21 19.68 -8.96 -1.47
C MET A 21 20.28 -7.69 -0.88
N SER A 22 19.73 -6.54 -1.23
CA SER A 22 20.04 -5.25 -0.61
C SER A 22 18.75 -4.57 -0.19
N PHE A 23 18.68 -4.06 1.04
CA PHE A 23 17.60 -3.15 1.42
C PHE A 23 17.63 -1.87 0.60
N LEU A 24 16.45 -1.38 0.26
CA LEU A 24 16.26 -0.09 -0.38
C LEU A 24 16.11 0.97 0.71
N ASN A 25 16.94 1.99 0.64
CA ASN A 25 16.98 3.06 1.63
C ASN A 25 16.66 4.39 0.99
N SER A 26 16.11 5.30 1.78
CA SER A 26 15.96 6.70 1.39
C SER A 26 16.34 7.58 2.57
N LYS A 27 17.18 8.59 2.31
CA LYS A 27 17.59 9.58 3.32
C LYS A 27 16.88 10.92 3.15
N THR A 28 16.17 11.08 2.05
CA THR A 28 15.52 12.32 1.64
C THR A 28 14.21 12.01 0.93
N ASN A 29 13.31 12.98 0.93
CA ASN A 29 12.06 12.94 0.16
C ASN A 29 11.83 14.24 -0.63
N ILE A 30 12.91 14.99 -0.89
CA ILE A 30 12.90 16.30 -1.57
C ILE A 30 12.29 16.18 -2.97
N GLU A 31 12.40 15.01 -3.61
CA GLU A 31 11.84 14.79 -4.93
C GLU A 31 10.30 14.71 -4.96
N LEU A 32 9.69 14.46 -3.80
CA LEU A 32 8.23 14.40 -3.63
C LEU A 32 7.68 15.72 -3.11
N GLY A 33 8.35 16.36 -2.15
CA GLY A 33 7.90 17.63 -1.58
C GLY A 33 8.76 18.08 -0.39
N PRO A 34 8.49 19.29 0.15
CA PRO A 34 9.31 19.92 1.18
C PRO A 34 9.08 19.38 2.61
N ILE A 35 8.14 18.45 2.80
CA ILE A 35 7.79 17.90 4.13
C ILE A 35 8.96 17.09 4.70
N ASN A 36 9.23 17.19 6.01
CA ASN A 36 10.32 16.46 6.67
C ASN A 36 9.99 14.99 7.00
N TRP A 37 9.27 14.28 6.12
CA TRP A 37 8.68 12.97 6.41
C TRP A 37 9.70 11.92 6.89
N VAL A 38 10.79 11.72 6.14
CA VAL A 38 11.84 10.75 6.49
C VAL A 38 12.61 11.19 7.73
N ALA A 39 12.84 12.49 7.90
CA ALA A 39 13.56 13.04 9.04
C ALA A 39 12.76 12.89 10.35
N SER A 40 11.43 12.94 10.27
CA SER A 40 10.51 12.68 11.39
C SER A 40 10.28 11.20 11.69
N GLY A 41 11.09 10.29 11.10
CA GLY A 41 11.05 8.87 11.40
C GLY A 41 10.00 8.05 10.66
N PHE A 42 9.20 8.66 9.78
CA PHE A 42 8.19 7.94 9.02
C PHE A 42 8.78 7.12 7.87
N SER A 43 8.16 5.96 7.62
CA SER A 43 8.55 5.11 6.48
C SER A 43 8.13 5.76 5.17
N LYS A 44 9.09 5.89 4.25
CA LYS A 44 8.84 6.28 2.86
C LYS A 44 8.62 5.03 2.02
N THR A 45 7.47 4.93 1.36
CA THR A 45 7.05 3.76 0.57
C THR A 45 6.83 4.06 -0.91
N CYS A 46 6.75 5.33 -1.27
CA CYS A 46 6.70 5.84 -2.64
C CYS A 46 7.88 6.79 -2.92
N GLY A 47 8.27 6.90 -4.18
CA GLY A 47 9.35 7.78 -4.65
C GLY A 47 10.66 7.05 -4.93
N ASP A 48 11.77 7.77 -4.76
CA ASP A 48 13.08 7.29 -5.13
C ASP A 48 13.83 6.64 -3.96
N PHE A 49 14.41 5.48 -4.24
CA PHE A 49 15.20 4.69 -3.31
C PHE A 49 16.60 4.40 -3.84
N ARG A 50 17.53 4.20 -2.92
CA ARG A 50 18.91 3.79 -3.19
C ARG A 50 19.13 2.38 -2.70
N VAL A 51 19.79 1.57 -3.52
CA VAL A 51 20.21 0.22 -3.16
C VAL A 51 21.31 0.31 -2.10
N GLY A 52 21.07 -0.27 -0.93
CA GLY A 52 22.05 -0.37 0.14
C GLY A 52 23.12 -1.43 -0.11
N ARG A 53 23.96 -1.65 0.89
CA ARG A 53 24.91 -2.77 0.89
C ARG A 53 24.15 -4.09 0.78
N TYR A 54 24.69 -5.03 0.01
CA TYR A 54 24.11 -6.35 -0.07
C TYR A 54 24.40 -7.15 1.20
N GLU A 55 23.51 -8.07 1.50
CA GLU A 55 23.62 -9.07 2.54
C GLU A 55 23.13 -10.42 2.01
N ILE A 56 23.47 -11.48 2.75
CA ILE A 56 22.98 -12.83 2.48
C ILE A 56 21.97 -13.17 3.56
N THR A 57 20.77 -13.56 3.15
CA THR A 57 19.73 -14.05 4.05
C THR A 57 19.37 -15.48 3.71
N GLU A 58 19.05 -16.23 4.75
CA GLU A 58 18.54 -17.61 4.69
C GLU A 58 17.05 -17.65 5.07
N THR A 59 16.46 -16.50 5.40
CA THR A 59 15.07 -16.38 5.87
C THR A 59 14.11 -16.24 4.69
N ILE A 60 13.16 -17.16 4.57
CA ILE A 60 12.13 -17.13 3.51
C ILE A 60 10.97 -16.19 3.90
N ASN A 61 10.56 -16.21 5.16
CA ASN A 61 9.32 -15.57 5.65
C ASN A 61 9.44 -14.04 5.83
N MET A 62 10.46 -13.41 5.27
CA MET A 62 10.64 -11.96 5.34
C MET A 62 10.05 -11.20 4.15
N PHE A 63 9.65 -11.91 3.08
CA PHE A 63 9.07 -11.32 1.89
C PHE A 63 7.55 -11.39 1.93
N SER A 64 6.90 -10.27 1.63
CA SER A 64 5.44 -10.23 1.43
C SER A 64 5.10 -10.49 -0.04
N HIS A 65 5.52 -9.60 -0.94
CA HIS A 65 5.21 -9.69 -2.37
C HIS A 65 6.25 -8.94 -3.21
N ARG A 66 6.21 -9.18 -4.53
CA ARG A 66 7.05 -8.45 -5.49
C ARG A 66 6.33 -7.16 -5.91
N VAL A 67 6.93 -6.03 -5.55
CA VAL A 67 6.45 -4.71 -6.00
C VAL A 67 6.94 -4.40 -7.41
N ARG A 68 6.17 -3.58 -8.14
CA ARG A 68 6.59 -3.00 -9.42
C ARG A 68 7.51 -1.81 -9.16
N TRP A 69 8.56 -1.68 -9.97
CA TRP A 69 9.53 -0.59 -9.84
C TRP A 69 10.10 -0.20 -11.20
N GLU A 70 10.65 1.01 -11.27
CA GLU A 70 11.26 1.57 -12.46
C GLU A 70 12.67 2.05 -12.17
N LYS A 71 13.54 1.97 -13.16
CA LYS A 71 14.89 2.54 -13.05
C LYS A 71 14.82 4.04 -13.27
N GLY A 72 15.04 4.82 -12.21
CA GLY A 72 15.12 6.27 -12.30
C GLY A 72 16.51 6.77 -12.70
N ARG A 73 16.68 8.09 -12.68
CA ARG A 73 17.96 8.76 -13.02
C ARG A 73 19.05 8.37 -12.03
N ARG A 74 20.29 8.25 -12.49
CA ARG A 74 21.45 7.88 -11.65
C ARG A 74 21.29 6.54 -10.91
N GLY A 75 20.49 5.63 -11.47
CA GLY A 75 20.33 4.27 -10.94
C GLY A 75 19.48 4.17 -9.68
N VAL A 76 18.65 5.18 -9.37
CA VAL A 76 17.65 5.06 -8.30
C VAL A 76 16.60 4.01 -8.67
N VAL A 77 16.10 3.33 -7.65
CA VAL A 77 14.95 2.44 -7.76
C VAL A 77 13.72 3.27 -7.42
N ARG A 78 12.86 3.50 -8.41
CA ARG A 78 11.64 4.27 -8.26
C ARG A 78 10.48 3.32 -8.02
N ILE A 79 9.77 3.50 -6.91
CA ILE A 79 8.55 2.75 -6.58
C ILE A 79 7.44 3.78 -6.44
N VAL A 80 6.42 3.68 -7.29
CA VAL A 80 5.25 4.55 -7.28
C VAL A 80 4.00 3.71 -7.49
N PRO A 81 2.82 4.17 -7.04
CA PRO A 81 1.58 3.44 -7.26
C PRO A 81 1.31 3.24 -8.76
N LYS A 82 0.84 2.04 -9.12
CA LYS A 82 0.49 1.66 -10.48
C LYS A 82 -0.96 1.23 -10.56
N LYS A 83 -1.55 1.38 -11.75
CA LYS A 83 -2.94 0.99 -12.00
C LYS A 83 -3.20 -0.46 -11.56
N GLY A 84 -4.29 -0.64 -10.83
CA GLY A 84 -4.74 -1.90 -10.26
C GLY A 84 -4.02 -2.31 -8.97
N ASP A 85 -3.06 -1.52 -8.47
CA ASP A 85 -2.50 -1.77 -7.15
C ASP A 85 -3.51 -1.44 -6.06
N THR A 86 -3.57 -2.28 -5.03
CA THR A 86 -4.26 -1.96 -3.77
C THR A 86 -3.26 -1.40 -2.77
N TRP A 87 -3.62 -0.29 -2.13
CA TRP A 87 -2.78 0.38 -1.14
C TRP A 87 -3.55 0.70 0.13
N ALA A 88 -2.86 0.60 1.27
CA ALA A 88 -3.33 1.17 2.52
C ALA A 88 -2.88 2.64 2.60
N LEU A 89 -3.82 3.55 2.78
CA LEU A 89 -3.53 4.97 3.02
C LEU A 89 -3.73 5.33 4.49
N TYR A 90 -2.92 6.26 4.98
CA TYR A 90 -3.12 6.88 6.29
C TYR A 90 -4.39 7.74 6.28
N ARG A 91 -5.43 7.32 7.02
CA ARG A 91 -6.76 7.97 7.02
C ARG A 91 -6.70 9.41 7.53
N ASN A 92 -5.92 9.66 8.57
CA ASN A 92 -5.85 10.95 9.26
C ASN A 92 -4.59 11.75 8.89
N TRP A 93 -3.96 11.43 7.76
CA TRP A 93 -2.68 12.00 7.37
C TRP A 93 -2.70 13.54 7.42
N SER A 94 -1.63 14.11 7.96
CA SER A 94 -1.35 15.54 7.92
C SER A 94 0.13 15.77 7.65
N SER A 95 0.44 16.86 6.93
CA SER A 95 1.81 17.33 6.70
C SER A 95 2.54 17.72 7.99
N ASP A 96 1.80 17.97 9.07
CA ASP A 96 2.34 18.41 10.36
C ASP A 96 2.73 17.24 11.29
N TRP A 97 2.48 16.00 10.84
CA TRP A 97 2.86 14.82 11.60
C TRP A 97 4.35 14.78 11.88
N ASN A 98 4.70 14.43 13.11
CA ASN A 98 6.08 14.35 13.58
C ASN A 98 6.21 13.26 14.66
N GLU A 99 7.37 13.18 15.30
CA GLU A 99 7.69 12.16 16.33
C GLU A 99 6.76 12.20 17.56
N LEU A 100 6.05 13.31 17.78
CA LEU A 100 5.09 13.48 18.88
C LEU A 100 3.65 13.14 18.46
N THR A 101 3.39 12.84 17.18
CA THR A 101 2.06 12.45 16.74
C THR A 101 1.69 11.10 17.35
N PRO A 102 0.54 10.97 18.02
CA PRO A 102 0.13 9.71 18.65
C PRO A 102 -0.04 8.55 17.65
N ASP A 103 0.37 7.36 18.08
CA ASP A 103 0.27 6.13 17.30
C ASP A 103 -1.17 5.78 16.88
N ASP A 104 -2.17 6.09 17.73
CA ASP A 104 -3.58 5.83 17.44
C ASP A 104 -4.16 6.77 16.38
N VAL A 105 -3.50 7.91 16.14
CA VAL A 105 -3.79 8.82 15.01
C VAL A 105 -3.10 8.33 13.74
N ILE A 106 -1.83 7.90 13.85
CA ILE A 106 -1.01 7.46 12.71
C ILE A 106 -1.51 6.13 12.15
N TYR A 107 -1.78 5.13 13.00
CA TYR A 107 -2.07 3.76 12.58
C TYR A 107 -3.55 3.52 12.28
N LYS A 108 -4.19 4.49 11.62
CA LYS A 108 -5.53 4.37 11.03
C LYS A 108 -5.44 4.35 9.53
N TYR A 109 -6.12 3.38 8.93
CA TYR A 109 -5.98 3.10 7.52
C TYR A 109 -7.33 3.05 6.81
N GLU A 110 -7.27 3.37 5.53
CA GLU A 110 -8.28 3.04 4.55
C GLU A 110 -7.63 2.27 3.41
N MET A 111 -8.40 1.42 2.74
CA MET A 111 -7.94 0.68 1.57
C MET A 111 -8.39 1.41 0.32
N VAL A 112 -7.51 1.50 -0.67
CA VAL A 112 -7.82 2.11 -1.96
C VAL A 112 -7.29 1.27 -3.10
N GLU A 113 -7.97 1.33 -4.24
CA GLU A 113 -7.45 0.85 -5.52
C GLU A 113 -6.97 2.03 -6.36
N VAL A 114 -5.81 1.86 -6.99
CA VAL A 114 -5.25 2.82 -7.94
C VAL A 114 -5.90 2.64 -9.31
N LEU A 115 -6.55 3.68 -9.83
CA LEU A 115 -7.30 3.63 -11.09
C LEU A 115 -6.44 3.90 -12.33
N GLU A 116 -5.38 4.69 -12.16
CA GLU A 116 -4.49 5.15 -13.22
C GLU A 116 -3.04 5.10 -12.74
N ASP A 117 -2.09 4.93 -13.66
CA ASP A 117 -0.67 4.98 -13.30
C ASP A 117 -0.30 6.38 -12.80
N PHE A 118 0.63 6.45 -11.84
CA PHE A 118 1.14 7.71 -11.31
C PHE A 118 1.64 8.64 -12.43
N ASP A 119 1.18 9.88 -12.37
CA ASP A 119 1.60 10.98 -13.23
C ASP A 119 2.28 12.09 -12.40
N GLU A 120 3.34 12.70 -12.93
CA GLU A 120 4.14 13.69 -12.19
C GLU A 120 3.40 15.02 -11.97
N GLU A 121 2.54 15.43 -12.90
CA GLU A 121 1.80 16.68 -12.82
C GLU A 121 0.52 16.51 -12.01
N ASN A 122 -0.10 15.35 -12.16
CA ASN A 122 -1.45 15.10 -11.69
C ASN A 122 -1.52 14.23 -10.43
N GLY A 123 -0.49 13.45 -10.12
CA GLY A 123 -0.46 12.54 -8.98
C GLY A 123 -1.08 11.17 -9.26
N VAL A 124 -1.84 10.63 -8.30
CA VAL A 124 -2.46 9.29 -8.35
C VAL A 124 -3.97 9.39 -8.20
N THR A 125 -4.72 8.88 -9.16
CA THR A 125 -6.16 8.72 -9.07
C THR A 125 -6.49 7.41 -8.34
N VAL A 126 -7.27 7.49 -7.25
CA VAL A 126 -7.65 6.34 -6.43
C VAL A 126 -9.14 6.30 -6.15
N THR A 127 -9.67 5.11 -5.87
CA THR A 127 -11.02 4.90 -5.33
C THR A 127 -10.95 4.12 -4.03
N PRO A 128 -11.73 4.47 -2.99
CA PRO A 128 -11.81 3.67 -1.78
C PRO A 128 -12.31 2.26 -2.04
N LEU A 129 -11.80 1.31 -1.26
CA LEU A 129 -12.29 -0.06 -1.18
C LEU A 129 -13.13 -0.22 0.09
N VAL A 130 -14.38 -0.60 -0.08
CA VAL A 130 -15.36 -0.83 0.99
C VAL A 130 -15.47 -2.31 1.27
N LYS A 131 -15.60 -2.65 2.55
CA LYS A 131 -15.65 -4.04 2.99
C LYS A 131 -16.99 -4.68 2.64
N VAL A 132 -16.95 -5.88 2.05
CA VAL A 132 -18.15 -6.68 1.78
C VAL A 132 -18.63 -7.37 3.06
N ALA A 133 -19.92 -7.26 3.38
CA ALA A 133 -20.51 -7.93 4.54
C ALA A 133 -20.34 -9.46 4.48
N GLY A 134 -20.18 -10.07 5.66
CA GLY A 134 -19.99 -11.52 5.77
C GLY A 134 -18.58 -12.01 5.44
N PHE A 135 -17.70 -11.19 4.84
CA PHE A 135 -16.33 -11.57 4.51
C PHE A 135 -15.29 -10.90 5.41
N LYS A 136 -14.18 -11.59 5.68
CA LYS A 136 -13.07 -11.03 6.48
C LYS A 136 -12.15 -10.14 5.67
N THR A 137 -11.86 -10.52 4.42
CA THR A 137 -10.78 -9.99 3.59
C THR A 137 -11.26 -9.46 2.24
N VAL A 138 -12.57 -9.47 1.98
CA VAL A 138 -13.11 -9.12 0.67
C VAL A 138 -13.66 -7.71 0.68
N PHE A 139 -13.27 -6.93 -0.33
CA PHE A 139 -13.62 -5.53 -0.50
C PHE A 139 -14.04 -5.24 -1.94
N HIS A 140 -14.96 -4.32 -2.15
CA HIS A 140 -15.37 -3.83 -3.47
C HIS A 140 -15.02 -2.35 -3.61
N ARG A 141 -14.95 -1.84 -4.84
CA ARG A 141 -14.78 -0.40 -5.07
C ARG A 141 -15.99 0.36 -4.55
N HIS A 142 -15.76 1.55 -4.02
CA HIS A 142 -16.85 2.47 -3.74
C HIS A 142 -17.67 2.72 -5.02
N MET A 143 -19.00 2.68 -4.89
CA MET A 143 -19.90 2.74 -6.04
C MET A 143 -20.18 4.18 -6.50
N ASP A 144 -20.09 5.16 -5.60
CA ASP A 144 -20.20 6.59 -5.96
C ASP A 144 -18.90 7.06 -6.65
N PRO A 145 -18.97 7.52 -7.92
CA PRO A 145 -17.83 8.10 -8.62
C PRO A 145 -17.26 9.36 -7.95
N LYS A 146 -18.01 10.04 -7.07
CA LYS A 146 -17.53 11.21 -6.33
C LYS A 146 -16.43 10.87 -5.32
N GLU A 147 -16.38 9.62 -4.87
CA GLU A 147 -15.32 9.13 -3.98
C GLU A 147 -13.99 8.92 -4.71
N ILE A 148 -13.99 8.98 -6.04
CA ILE A 148 -12.75 9.00 -6.81
C ILE A 148 -12.05 10.31 -6.51
N ARG A 149 -10.85 10.21 -5.92
CA ARG A 149 -10.04 11.35 -5.56
C ARG A 149 -8.65 11.23 -6.12
N ARG A 150 -8.02 12.39 -6.29
CA ARG A 150 -6.65 12.48 -6.78
C ARG A 150 -5.73 12.90 -5.65
N ILE A 151 -4.71 12.08 -5.41
CA ILE A 151 -3.66 12.35 -4.42
C ILE A 151 -2.49 12.98 -5.17
N PRO A 152 -2.18 14.26 -4.93
CA PRO A 152 -1.07 14.92 -5.60
C PRO A 152 0.27 14.29 -5.19
N LYS A 153 1.29 14.54 -6.00
CA LYS A 153 2.62 13.98 -5.81
C LYS A 153 3.21 14.27 -4.42
N GLU A 154 2.99 15.48 -3.91
CA GLU A 154 3.47 15.96 -2.62
C GLU A 154 2.84 15.21 -1.45
N GLU A 155 1.71 14.54 -1.69
CA GLU A 155 0.97 13.75 -0.70
C GLU A 155 1.16 12.25 -0.87
N LEU A 156 2.11 11.80 -1.70
CA LEU A 156 2.46 10.38 -1.79
C LEU A 156 2.91 9.77 -0.44
N PHE A 157 3.20 10.60 0.57
CA PHE A 157 3.42 10.17 1.95
C PHE A 157 2.19 9.56 2.63
N ARG A 158 0.98 9.78 2.09
CA ARG A 158 -0.25 9.13 2.54
C ARG A 158 -0.22 7.62 2.32
N PHE A 159 0.55 7.13 1.35
CA PHE A 159 0.64 5.71 1.03
C PHE A 159 1.48 4.99 2.09
N SER A 160 0.84 4.15 2.92
CA SER A 160 1.52 3.44 4.01
C SER A 160 2.24 2.19 3.51
N HIS A 161 1.58 1.37 2.69
CA HIS A 161 2.14 0.17 2.06
C HIS A 161 1.18 -0.37 1.01
N GLN A 162 1.73 -1.10 0.05
CA GLN A 162 0.95 -1.90 -0.89
C GLN A 162 0.40 -3.14 -0.18
N VAL A 163 -0.86 -3.46 -0.45
CA VAL A 163 -1.55 -4.65 0.05
C VAL A 163 -1.75 -5.60 -1.12
N PRO A 164 -1.18 -6.82 -1.10
CA PRO A 164 -1.48 -7.81 -2.13
C PRO A 164 -2.98 -8.07 -2.19
N SER A 165 -3.54 -8.03 -3.40
CA SER A 165 -4.94 -8.33 -3.63
C SER A 165 -5.11 -9.29 -4.81
N HIS A 166 -6.16 -10.09 -4.74
CA HIS A 166 -6.61 -10.96 -5.81
C HIS A 166 -8.02 -10.54 -6.24
N LEU A 167 -8.22 -10.29 -7.53
CA LEU A 167 -9.53 -9.96 -8.08
C LEU A 167 -10.33 -11.24 -8.28
N LEU A 168 -11.46 -11.36 -7.57
CA LEU A 168 -12.32 -12.53 -7.59
C LEU A 168 -13.08 -12.64 -8.92
N THR A 169 -13.06 -13.82 -9.53
CA THR A 169 -13.74 -14.10 -10.80
C THR A 169 -15.19 -14.53 -10.61
N GLY A 170 -15.54 -14.99 -9.40
CA GLY A 170 -16.82 -15.59 -9.07
C GLY A 170 -16.83 -17.11 -9.19
N ASP A 171 -15.73 -17.73 -9.64
CA ASP A 171 -15.61 -19.17 -9.84
C ASP A 171 -14.99 -19.88 -8.62
N GLU A 172 -14.54 -19.13 -7.61
CA GLU A 172 -13.86 -19.64 -6.42
C GLU A 172 -14.81 -20.42 -5.48
N GLY A 173 -16.12 -20.21 -5.59
CA GLY A 173 -17.10 -20.90 -4.77
C GLY A 173 -18.54 -20.41 -4.99
N ARG A 174 -19.50 -21.11 -4.37
CA ARG A 174 -20.94 -20.93 -4.59
C ARG A 174 -21.47 -19.49 -4.34
N ASN A 175 -20.72 -18.67 -3.60
CA ASN A 175 -21.07 -17.29 -3.26
C ASN A 175 -19.87 -16.33 -3.43
N ALA A 176 -18.91 -16.65 -4.31
CA ALA A 176 -17.75 -15.78 -4.51
C ALA A 176 -18.19 -14.45 -5.13
N PRO A 177 -17.96 -13.30 -4.46
CA PRO A 177 -18.41 -12.01 -4.96
C PRO A 177 -17.51 -11.54 -6.10
N LYS A 178 -17.96 -11.81 -7.34
CA LYS A 178 -17.25 -11.46 -8.57
C LYS A 178 -16.93 -9.96 -8.63
N GLY A 179 -15.71 -9.63 -9.04
CA GLY A 179 -15.26 -8.25 -9.20
C GLY A 179 -14.81 -7.58 -7.90
N CYS A 180 -14.81 -8.31 -6.78
CA CYS A 180 -14.25 -7.84 -5.51
C CYS A 180 -12.77 -8.22 -5.38
N HIS A 181 -12.04 -7.47 -4.54
CA HIS A 181 -10.67 -7.75 -4.17
C HIS A 181 -10.62 -8.53 -2.86
N GLU A 182 -10.03 -9.72 -2.89
CA GLU A 182 -9.59 -10.42 -1.68
C GLU A 182 -8.19 -9.91 -1.30
N LEU A 183 -8.07 -9.28 -0.13
CA LEU A 183 -6.83 -8.72 0.39
C LEU A 183 -6.06 -9.73 1.24
N ASP A 184 -4.73 -9.73 1.13
CA ASP A 184 -3.87 -10.52 2.00
C ASP A 184 -4.01 -10.08 3.47
N PRO A 185 -4.49 -10.95 4.38
CA PRO A 185 -4.69 -10.60 5.78
C PRO A 185 -3.39 -10.23 6.51
N ALA A 186 -2.22 -10.70 6.07
CA ALA A 186 -0.93 -10.36 6.69
C ALA A 186 -0.50 -8.91 6.42
N ALA A 187 -1.07 -8.29 5.38
CA ALA A 187 -0.87 -6.89 5.02
C ALA A 187 -2.11 -6.03 5.30
N THR A 188 -3.17 -6.59 5.90
CA THR A 188 -4.41 -5.86 6.18
C THR A 188 -4.50 -5.50 7.68
N PRO A 189 -4.78 -4.24 8.05
CA PRO A 189 -5.03 -3.82 9.43
C PRO A 189 -6.09 -4.66 10.14
N VAL A 190 -5.83 -5.01 11.40
CA VAL A 190 -6.66 -5.96 12.18
C VAL A 190 -8.08 -5.43 12.39
N ASP A 191 -8.24 -4.11 12.52
CA ASP A 191 -9.51 -3.42 12.58
C ASP A 191 -10.35 -3.60 11.30
N LEU A 192 -9.70 -3.67 10.14
CA LEU A 192 -10.34 -3.93 8.85
C LEU A 192 -10.59 -5.42 8.58
N LEU A 193 -10.18 -6.34 9.47
CA LEU A 193 -10.42 -7.79 9.34
C LEU A 193 -11.67 -8.28 10.09
N LYS A 194 -12.38 -7.40 10.80
CA LYS A 194 -13.64 -7.73 11.49
C LYS A 194 -14.77 -7.96 10.47
N VAL A 195 -15.49 -9.09 10.57
CA VAL A 195 -16.66 -9.32 9.72
C VAL A 195 -17.73 -8.30 10.08
N ILE A 196 -18.28 -7.63 9.06
CA ILE A 196 -19.39 -6.69 9.22
C ILE A 196 -20.69 -7.32 8.73
N THR A 197 -21.80 -6.79 9.21
CA THR A 197 -23.16 -7.11 8.75
C THR A 197 -23.55 -6.23 7.56
N GLU A 198 -24.59 -6.63 6.82
CA GLU A 198 -25.13 -5.84 5.69
C GLU A 198 -25.55 -4.43 6.13
N VAL A 199 -26.14 -4.31 7.32
CA VAL A 199 -26.53 -3.01 7.92
C VAL A 199 -25.32 -2.12 8.16
N GLU A 200 -24.20 -2.69 8.62
CA GLU A 200 -22.97 -1.93 8.84
C GLU A 200 -22.30 -1.53 7.52
N GLU A 201 -22.38 -2.37 6.48
CA GLU A 201 -21.90 -2.04 5.15
C GLU A 201 -22.66 -0.85 4.56
N GLU A 202 -24.00 -0.84 4.66
CA GLU A 202 -24.84 0.30 4.24
C GLU A 202 -24.50 1.59 4.99
N VAL A 203 -24.23 1.51 6.30
CA VAL A 203 -23.84 2.67 7.12
C VAL A 203 -22.44 3.17 6.75
N VAL A 204 -21.50 2.28 6.44
CA VAL A 204 -20.15 2.69 5.98
C VAL A 204 -20.23 3.38 4.63
N MET A 205 -21.06 2.87 3.72
CA MET A 205 -21.34 3.52 2.43
C MET A 205 -21.96 4.91 2.63
N ALA A 206 -22.96 5.06 3.50
CA ALA A 206 -23.61 6.35 3.76
C ALA A 206 -22.69 7.38 4.45
N ASN A 207 -21.82 6.94 5.36
CA ASN A 207 -20.87 7.84 6.05
C ASN A 207 -19.67 8.24 5.18
N ALA A 208 -19.42 7.55 4.06
CA ALA A 208 -18.44 7.97 3.07
C ALA A 208 -18.95 9.15 2.22
N GLU A 209 -20.26 9.41 2.19
CA GLU A 209 -20.91 10.43 1.35
C GLU A 209 -21.03 11.83 1.99
N THR A 210 -20.58 12.02 3.25
CA THR A 210 -20.65 13.28 4.02
C THR A 210 -19.28 13.84 4.39
#